data_AF-A0A0J9FBL5-F1
#
_entry.id   AF-A0A0J9FBL5-F1
#
_cell.length_a   1.000
_cell.length_b   1.000
_cell.length_c   1.000
_cell.angle_alpha   90.00
_cell.angle_beta   90.00
_cell.angle_gamma   90.00
#
_symmetry.space_group_name_H-M   'P 1'
#
loop_
_entity.id
_entity.type
_entity.pdbx_description
1 polymer ?
#
loop_
_entity_poly.entity_id
_entity_poly.type
_entity_poly.pdbx_seq_one_letter_code
_entity_poly.pdbx_strand_id
1 'polypeptide(L)'
;MINNTKQCPFCGEEIQATAKKCRHCGEWLEDSVSNTKNQATTEVSFQRDSNNHKTEVNHLKTPISDFVLILFWTGVIATFISMSHQSGVCHLTNPHKWLQIMQWATYIPEWVADLLSGLVDIIFAYALYIGMKQQTKPMSGLLITNIIITVVVSFLILCMDLISIADEDYIGILISLFVILGMLITSTIIGVQFIRHFNGLLNKLGWGMLASLIIVISAAALISEDEFSMTNTIISFIEFWIISYILYIQAELLTD
;
A
#
# COMPACT_ATOMS: atom_id res chain seq x y z
N MET A 1 46.95 -7.12 -6.70
CA MET A 1 45.89 -7.06 -5.65
C MET A 1 44.65 -7.68 -6.24
N ILE A 2 44.18 -8.81 -5.70
CA ILE A 2 42.95 -9.46 -6.17
C ILE A 2 41.80 -8.64 -5.58
N ASN A 3 41.13 -7.84 -6.41
CA ASN A 3 39.89 -7.18 -5.99
C ASN A 3 38.84 -8.28 -5.82
N ASN A 4 38.66 -8.74 -4.58
CA ASN A 4 37.67 -9.75 -4.23
C ASN A 4 36.30 -9.08 -4.15
N THR A 5 35.67 -8.91 -5.30
CA THR A 5 34.31 -8.38 -5.45
C THR A 5 33.35 -9.51 -5.80
N LYS A 6 32.12 -9.42 -5.32
CA LYS A 6 30.99 -10.27 -5.73
C LYS A 6 29.92 -9.37 -6.33
N GLN A 7 29.09 -9.93 -7.20
CA GLN A 7 27.89 -9.24 -7.66
C GLN A 7 26.83 -9.31 -6.57
N CYS A 8 26.15 -8.20 -6.29
CA CYS A 8 25.03 -8.24 -5.38
C CYS A 8 23.89 -9.09 -6.01
N PRO A 9 23.41 -10.15 -5.35
CA PRO A 9 22.32 -10.99 -5.85
C PRO A 9 21.00 -10.23 -6.03
N PHE A 10 20.83 -9.08 -5.36
CA PHE A 10 19.59 -8.30 -5.39
C PHE A 10 19.54 -7.25 -6.50
N CYS A 11 20.66 -6.58 -6.78
CA CYS A 11 20.72 -5.44 -7.71
C CYS A 11 21.72 -5.59 -8.85
N GLY A 12 22.61 -6.59 -8.80
CA GLY A 12 23.56 -6.86 -9.88
C GLY A 12 24.67 -5.81 -10.01
N GLU A 13 24.88 -4.98 -8.98
CA GLU A 13 26.05 -4.11 -8.89
C GLU A 13 27.21 -4.80 -8.16
N GLU A 14 28.44 -4.46 -8.54
CA GLU A 14 29.63 -4.97 -7.87
C GLU A 14 29.75 -4.42 -6.45
N ILE A 15 29.95 -5.34 -5.52
CA ILE A 15 30.15 -5.11 -4.09
C ILE A 15 31.37 -5.89 -3.61
N GLN A 16 31.89 -5.55 -2.43
CA GLN A 16 32.97 -6.33 -1.83
C GLN A 16 32.50 -7.75 -1.51
N ALA A 17 33.36 -8.76 -1.71
CA ALA A 17 33.03 -10.16 -1.42
C ALA A 17 32.61 -10.36 0.05
N THR A 18 33.18 -9.60 0.97
CA THR A 18 32.87 -9.58 2.42
C THR A 18 31.70 -8.67 2.80
N ALA A 19 31.02 -8.04 1.84
CA ALA A 19 29.90 -7.17 2.13
C ALA A 19 28.72 -7.98 2.68
N LYS A 20 28.28 -7.59 3.88
CA LYS A 20 27.06 -8.08 4.56
C LYS A 20 25.81 -7.28 4.21
N LYS A 21 25.98 -6.09 3.65
CA LYS A 21 24.89 -5.22 3.18
C LYS A 21 25.34 -4.54 1.90
N CYS A 22 24.49 -4.54 0.88
CA CYS A 22 24.80 -3.89 -0.39
C CYS A 22 24.78 -2.36 -0.21
N ARG A 23 25.85 -1.66 -0.64
CA ARG A 23 25.91 -0.19 -0.56
C ARG A 23 24.96 0.50 -1.55
N HIS A 24 24.57 -0.19 -2.60
CA HIS A 24 23.82 0.37 -3.71
C HIS A 24 22.31 0.20 -3.51
N CYS A 25 21.85 -0.99 -3.10
CA CYS A 25 20.42 -1.27 -2.86
C CYS A 25 20.01 -1.34 -1.39
N GLY A 26 20.96 -1.39 -0.44
CA GLY A 26 20.67 -1.42 0.99
C GLY A 26 20.22 -2.78 1.55
N GLU A 27 20.14 -3.84 0.74
CA GLU A 27 19.70 -5.16 1.20
C GLU A 27 20.82 -5.92 1.94
N TRP A 28 20.47 -6.73 2.93
CA TRP A 28 21.41 -7.57 3.68
C TRP A 28 21.69 -8.88 2.95
N LEU A 29 22.97 -9.22 2.86
CA LEU A 29 23.52 -10.39 2.18
C LEU A 29 23.81 -11.42 3.27
N GLU A 30 22.83 -12.25 3.61
CA GLU A 30 22.98 -13.24 4.68
C GLU A 30 24.05 -14.29 4.30
N ASP A 31 25.02 -14.49 5.20
CA ASP A 31 26.10 -15.46 5.06
C ASP A 31 25.60 -16.86 5.49
N SER A 32 25.00 -17.64 4.59
CA SER A 32 24.75 -19.07 4.86
C SER A 32 25.94 -19.91 4.41
N VAL A 33 26.95 -20.02 5.27
CA VAL A 33 27.92 -21.12 5.19
C VAL A 33 27.26 -22.38 5.74
N SER A 34 27.17 -23.39 4.89
CA SER A 34 26.84 -24.81 5.14
C SER A 34 25.36 -25.22 5.29
N ASN A 35 24.75 -25.70 4.20
CA ASN A 35 24.65 -27.14 4.00
C ASN A 35 24.33 -27.54 2.55
N THR A 36 25.02 -28.59 2.12
CA THR A 36 25.10 -29.14 0.77
C THR A 36 24.00 -30.20 0.53
N LYS A 37 23.56 -30.29 -0.73
CA LYS A 37 22.76 -31.36 -1.41
C LYS A 37 21.24 -31.37 -1.17
N ASN A 38 20.49 -30.96 -2.20
CA ASN A 38 19.93 -31.90 -3.17
C ASN A 38 19.47 -31.17 -4.45
N GLN A 39 20.05 -31.61 -5.57
CA GLN A 39 19.56 -31.32 -6.92
C GLN A 39 18.36 -32.22 -7.22
N ALA A 40 17.31 -31.65 -7.80
CA ALA A 40 16.44 -32.36 -8.72
C ALA A 40 16.05 -31.40 -9.86
N THR A 41 16.78 -31.59 -10.94
CA THR A 41 16.59 -31.22 -12.35
C THR A 41 15.20 -30.71 -12.76
N THR A 42 15.16 -29.51 -13.33
CA THR A 42 14.45 -29.27 -14.59
C THR A 42 15.33 -28.36 -15.44
N GLU A 43 15.81 -28.91 -16.54
CA GLU A 43 16.57 -28.21 -17.56
C GLU A 43 15.68 -27.17 -18.22
N VAL A 44 16.05 -25.88 -18.11
CA VAL A 44 15.77 -24.91 -19.17
C VAL A 44 17.02 -24.05 -19.35
N SER A 45 17.45 -24.01 -20.61
CA SER A 45 18.61 -23.34 -21.18
C SER A 45 18.96 -21.98 -20.59
N PHE A 46 20.24 -21.82 -20.28
CA PHE A 46 20.91 -20.53 -20.10
C PHE A 46 20.95 -19.80 -21.45
N GLN A 47 19.93 -18.97 -21.74
CA GLN A 47 20.03 -17.90 -22.73
C GLN A 47 20.22 -16.57 -22.01
N ARG A 48 21.39 -15.98 -22.27
CA ARG A 48 21.78 -14.63 -21.89
C ARG A 48 21.06 -13.65 -22.81
N ASP A 49 19.87 -13.19 -22.42
CA ASP A 49 19.22 -12.03 -23.03
C ASP A 49 19.37 -10.81 -22.10
N SER A 50 20.36 -9.98 -22.40
CA SER A 50 20.39 -8.59 -21.93
C SER A 50 19.24 -7.86 -22.62
N ASN A 51 18.10 -7.70 -21.94
CA ASN A 51 17.14 -6.60 -22.11
C ASN A 51 16.03 -6.69 -21.04
N ASN A 52 16.10 -5.83 -20.02
CA ASN A 52 14.95 -5.32 -19.26
C ASN A 52 13.81 -6.31 -18.90
N HIS A 53 14.15 -7.53 -18.47
CA HIS A 53 13.14 -8.55 -18.14
C HIS A 53 12.57 -8.29 -16.74
N LYS A 54 11.37 -7.71 -16.68
CA LYS A 54 10.62 -7.54 -15.43
C LYS A 54 10.14 -8.89 -14.91
N THR A 55 10.21 -9.10 -13.60
CA THR A 55 9.72 -10.32 -12.97
C THR A 55 8.19 -10.31 -12.95
N GLU A 56 7.55 -11.31 -13.53
CA GLU A 56 6.09 -11.44 -13.48
C GLU A 56 5.65 -12.00 -12.12
N VAL A 57 4.81 -11.24 -11.40
CA VAL A 57 4.32 -11.62 -10.08
C VAL A 57 2.80 -11.42 -10.05
N ASN A 58 2.09 -12.54 -10.15
CA ASN A 58 0.62 -12.58 -10.07
C ASN A 58 0.13 -13.14 -8.74
N HIS A 59 1.01 -13.78 -7.97
CA HIS A 59 0.69 -14.44 -6.72
C HIS A 59 1.79 -14.26 -5.69
N LEU A 60 1.41 -14.06 -4.43
CA LEU A 60 2.30 -13.93 -3.28
C LEU A 60 1.82 -14.87 -2.16
N LYS A 61 2.63 -15.89 -1.86
CA LYS A 61 2.35 -16.84 -0.78
C LYS A 61 2.45 -16.15 0.58
N THR A 62 1.35 -16.12 1.32
CA THR A 62 1.28 -15.47 2.64
C THR A 62 0.50 -16.33 3.64
N PRO A 63 0.75 -16.18 4.95
CA PRO A 63 0.02 -16.96 5.97
C PRO A 63 -1.44 -16.54 6.16
N ILE A 64 -1.91 -15.52 5.44
CA ILE A 64 -3.25 -14.94 5.61
C ILE A 64 -4.20 -15.26 4.44
N SER A 65 -3.79 -16.08 3.46
CA SER A 65 -4.56 -16.36 2.23
C SER A 65 -6.01 -16.75 2.51
N ASP A 66 -6.24 -17.57 3.53
CA ASP A 66 -7.58 -18.00 3.98
C ASP A 66 -8.50 -16.84 4.43
N PHE A 67 -7.94 -15.73 4.91
CA PHE A 67 -8.67 -14.58 5.44
C PHE A 67 -8.80 -13.43 4.45
N VAL A 68 -8.16 -13.52 3.28
CA VAL A 68 -8.07 -12.43 2.31
C VAL A 68 -9.44 -11.94 1.86
N LEU A 69 -10.39 -12.85 1.61
CA LEU A 69 -11.74 -12.48 1.19
C LEU A 69 -12.48 -11.68 2.27
N ILE A 70 -12.31 -12.05 3.55
CA ILE A 70 -12.93 -11.33 4.68
C ILE A 70 -12.31 -9.94 4.82
N LEU A 71 -10.98 -9.85 4.72
CA LEU A 71 -10.27 -8.57 4.79
C LEU A 71 -10.65 -7.64 3.63
N PHE A 72 -10.79 -8.18 2.42
CA PHE A 72 -11.23 -7.44 1.24
C PHE A 72 -12.61 -6.80 1.46
N TRP A 73 -13.62 -7.58 1.84
CA TRP A 73 -14.97 -7.04 2.06
C TRP A 73 -15.02 -6.09 3.25
N THR A 74 -14.22 -6.35 4.30
CA THR A 74 -14.10 -5.43 5.45
C THR A 74 -13.56 -4.08 5.00
N GLY A 75 -12.50 -4.06 4.19
CA GLY A 75 -11.93 -2.83 3.63
C GLY A 75 -12.90 -2.09 2.70
N VAL A 76 -13.60 -2.81 1.82
CA VAL A 76 -14.61 -2.20 0.92
C VAL A 76 -15.77 -1.59 1.70
N ILE A 77 -16.24 -2.26 2.76
CA ILE A 77 -17.32 -1.74 3.60
C ILE A 77 -16.85 -0.52 4.40
N ALA A 78 -15.66 -0.58 5.00
CA ALA A 78 -15.08 0.54 5.74
C ALA A 78 -14.95 1.78 4.84
N THR A 79 -14.32 1.63 3.67
CA THR A 79 -14.14 2.72 2.70
C THR A 79 -15.47 3.25 2.15
N PHE A 80 -16.49 2.40 2.00
CA PHE A 80 -17.84 2.84 1.64
C PHE A 80 -18.49 3.71 2.73
N ILE A 81 -18.28 3.38 4.01
CA ILE A 81 -18.77 4.18 5.14
C ILE A 81 -18.06 5.53 5.17
N SER A 82 -16.73 5.57 5.07
CA SER A 82 -15.96 6.83 5.03
C SER A 82 -16.39 7.69 3.83
N MET A 83 -16.56 7.10 2.64
CA MET A 83 -17.12 7.80 1.47
C MET A 83 -18.51 8.36 1.75
N SER A 84 -19.37 7.62 2.47
CA SER A 84 -20.73 8.07 2.77
C SER A 84 -20.74 9.30 3.67
N HIS A 85 -19.83 9.38 4.65
CA HIS A 85 -19.64 10.58 5.48
C HIS A 85 -19.14 11.77 4.65
N GLN A 86 -18.06 11.57 3.87
CA GLN A 86 -17.47 12.64 3.06
C GLN A 86 -18.38 13.17 1.96
N SER A 87 -19.31 12.34 1.48
CA SER A 87 -20.21 12.71 0.39
C SER A 87 -21.27 13.76 0.76
N GLY A 88 -21.47 14.03 2.06
CA GLY A 88 -22.49 14.97 2.56
C GLY A 88 -23.93 14.47 2.37
N VAL A 89 -24.12 13.18 2.06
CA VAL A 89 -25.42 12.60 1.71
C VAL A 89 -26.44 12.64 2.86
N CYS A 90 -25.98 12.79 4.09
CA CYS A 90 -26.79 12.97 5.30
C CYS A 90 -27.81 14.12 5.18
N HIS A 91 -27.47 15.18 4.43
CA HIS A 91 -28.26 16.42 4.34
C HIS A 91 -29.38 16.37 3.29
N LEU A 92 -29.47 15.31 2.48
CA LEU A 92 -30.52 15.21 1.47
C LEU A 92 -31.88 14.85 2.08
N THR A 93 -32.89 15.69 1.81
CA THR A 93 -34.29 15.42 2.13
C THR A 93 -34.95 14.62 0.99
N ASN A 94 -35.45 13.42 1.30
CA ASN A 94 -36.04 12.44 0.35
C ASN A 94 -35.09 11.90 -0.76
N PRO A 95 -34.01 11.20 -0.37
CA PRO A 95 -33.12 10.57 -1.33
C PRO A 95 -33.78 9.39 -2.09
N HIS A 96 -33.35 9.19 -3.33
CA HIS A 96 -33.70 8.00 -4.13
C HIS A 96 -33.25 6.72 -3.40
N LYS A 97 -33.88 5.56 -3.66
CA LYS A 97 -33.66 4.31 -2.90
C LYS A 97 -32.18 3.91 -2.69
N TRP A 98 -31.32 4.12 -3.68
CA TRP A 98 -29.89 3.82 -3.57
C TRP A 98 -29.15 4.74 -2.60
N LEU A 99 -29.58 6.01 -2.53
CA LEU A 99 -28.97 7.02 -1.69
C LEU A 99 -29.43 6.89 -0.21
N GLN A 100 -30.55 6.18 0.04
CA GLN A 100 -30.94 5.75 1.39
C GLN A 100 -29.93 4.80 2.01
N ILE A 101 -29.26 3.96 1.22
CA ILE A 101 -28.23 3.02 1.71
C ILE A 101 -27.02 3.80 2.25
N MET A 102 -26.60 4.87 1.56
CA MET A 102 -25.52 5.74 2.02
C MET A 102 -25.91 6.49 3.32
N GLN A 103 -27.16 6.95 3.42
CA GLN A 103 -27.69 7.50 4.68
C GLN A 103 -27.70 6.50 5.83
N TRP A 104 -27.85 5.21 5.54
CA TRP A 104 -27.76 4.19 6.59
C TRP A 104 -26.33 3.93 7.01
N ALA A 105 -25.39 3.97 6.08
CA ALA A 105 -23.97 3.85 6.38
C ALA A 105 -23.48 4.96 7.33
N THR A 106 -24.05 6.16 7.22
CA THR A 106 -23.68 7.30 8.09
C THR A 106 -24.16 7.17 9.54
N TYR A 107 -25.00 6.17 9.86
CA TYR A 107 -25.29 5.83 11.27
C TYR A 107 -24.10 5.16 11.97
N ILE A 108 -23.17 4.59 11.21
CA ILE A 108 -21.92 4.04 11.74
C ILE A 108 -20.96 5.22 11.94
N PRO A 109 -20.40 5.43 13.14
CA PRO A 109 -19.45 6.52 13.38
C PRO A 109 -18.22 6.41 12.47
N GLU A 110 -17.71 7.55 12.00
CA GLU A 110 -16.55 7.63 11.11
C GLU A 110 -15.31 6.93 11.68
N TRP A 111 -15.01 7.15 12.98
CA TRP A 111 -13.90 6.48 13.66
C TRP A 111 -13.95 4.94 13.60
N VAL A 112 -15.15 4.34 13.51
CA VAL A 112 -15.30 2.88 13.37
C VAL A 112 -14.83 2.44 11.99
N ALA A 113 -15.21 3.18 10.96
CA ALA A 113 -14.78 2.91 9.59
C ALA A 113 -13.26 3.08 9.46
N ASP A 114 -12.71 4.14 10.05
CA ASP A 114 -11.28 4.44 9.98
C ASP A 114 -10.43 3.44 10.77
N LEU A 115 -10.95 2.95 11.90
CA LEU A 115 -10.32 1.86 12.66
C LEU A 115 -10.26 0.57 11.82
N LEU A 116 -11.38 0.19 11.19
CA LEU A 116 -11.46 -1.01 10.37
C LEU A 116 -10.56 -0.89 9.13
N SER A 117 -10.60 0.25 8.45
CA SER A 117 -9.75 0.54 7.29
C SER A 117 -8.26 0.46 7.65
N GLY A 118 -7.85 1.13 8.73
CA GLY A 118 -6.47 1.10 9.20
C GLY A 118 -5.99 -0.31 9.58
N LEU A 119 -6.82 -1.12 10.23
CA LEU A 119 -6.48 -2.52 10.53
C LEU A 119 -6.28 -3.35 9.25
N VAL A 120 -7.18 -3.20 8.27
CA VAL A 120 -7.07 -3.90 6.98
C VAL A 120 -5.80 -3.48 6.24
N ASP A 121 -5.50 -2.18 6.17
CA ASP A 121 -4.31 -1.65 5.52
C ASP A 121 -3.02 -2.16 6.17
N ILE A 122 -2.95 -2.19 7.50
CA ILE A 122 -1.79 -2.73 8.24
C ILE A 122 -1.60 -4.22 7.93
N ILE A 123 -2.68 -5.00 7.92
CA ILE A 123 -2.63 -6.43 7.64
C ILE A 123 -2.18 -6.67 6.18
N PHE A 124 -2.75 -5.96 5.21
CA PHE A 124 -2.33 -6.08 3.81
C PHE A 124 -0.90 -5.60 3.56
N ALA A 125 -0.47 -4.51 4.20
CA ALA A 125 0.92 -4.05 4.12
C ALA A 125 1.90 -5.09 4.69
N TYR A 126 1.53 -5.74 5.81
CA TYR A 126 2.31 -6.83 6.39
C TYR A 126 2.35 -8.08 5.50
N ALA A 127 1.22 -8.47 4.93
CA ALA A 127 1.13 -9.59 4.00
C ALA A 127 1.98 -9.34 2.74
N LEU A 128 1.88 -8.14 2.16
CA LEU A 128 2.70 -7.72 1.03
C LEU A 128 4.19 -7.77 1.38
N TYR A 129 4.58 -7.31 2.58
CA TYR A 129 5.96 -7.43 3.06
C TYR A 129 6.45 -8.88 3.12
N ILE A 130 5.68 -9.80 3.71
CA ILE A 130 6.05 -11.22 3.78
C ILE A 130 6.16 -11.83 2.40
N GLY A 131 5.17 -11.60 1.55
CA GLY A 131 5.16 -12.14 0.19
C GLY A 131 6.37 -11.64 -0.59
N MET A 132 6.65 -10.35 -0.52
CA MET A 132 7.76 -9.72 -1.25
C MET A 132 9.12 -10.24 -0.79
N LYS A 133 9.26 -10.66 0.47
CA LYS A 133 10.51 -11.28 0.97
C LYS A 133 10.92 -12.54 0.21
N GLN A 134 9.97 -13.21 -0.46
CA GLN A 134 10.20 -14.40 -1.27
C GLN A 134 10.61 -14.08 -2.72
N GLN A 135 10.53 -12.81 -3.12
CA GLN A 135 10.84 -12.37 -4.49
C GLN A 135 12.33 -12.02 -4.66
N THR A 136 12.79 -11.97 -5.90
CA THR A 136 14.19 -11.66 -6.27
C THR A 136 14.64 -10.26 -5.81
N LYS A 137 13.69 -9.33 -5.65
CA LYS A 137 13.90 -7.95 -5.18
C LYS A 137 12.90 -7.61 -4.06
N PRO A 138 13.19 -7.96 -2.80
CA PRO A 138 12.19 -7.92 -1.73
C PRO A 138 11.83 -6.52 -1.21
N MET A 139 12.65 -5.50 -1.51
CA MET A 139 12.41 -4.08 -1.12
C MET A 139 12.07 -3.93 0.38
N SER A 140 12.64 -4.81 1.22
CA SER A 140 12.22 -5.06 2.60
C SER A 140 12.20 -3.78 3.44
N GLY A 141 13.23 -2.94 3.32
CA GLY A 141 13.33 -1.71 4.10
C GLY A 141 12.22 -0.70 3.80
N LEU A 142 11.85 -0.56 2.52
CA LEU A 142 10.81 0.38 2.09
C LEU A 142 9.42 -0.09 2.54
N LEU A 143 9.15 -1.39 2.43
CA LEU A 143 7.89 -2.00 2.87
C LEU A 143 7.73 -1.95 4.40
N ILE A 144 8.80 -2.19 5.17
CA ILE A 144 8.76 -2.01 6.64
C ILE A 144 8.48 -0.55 7.00
N THR A 145 9.13 0.39 6.32
CA THR A 145 8.89 1.83 6.53
C THR A 145 7.44 2.19 6.24
N ASN A 146 6.87 1.64 5.17
CA ASN A 146 5.45 1.82 4.83
C ASN A 146 4.52 1.30 5.92
N ILE A 147 4.76 0.10 6.45
CA ILE A 147 3.96 -0.45 7.57
C ILE A 147 4.01 0.49 8.78
N ILE A 148 5.19 0.99 9.16
CA ILE A 148 5.33 1.91 10.29
C ILE A 148 4.54 3.20 10.05
N ILE A 149 4.66 3.78 8.85
CA ILE A 149 3.92 5.00 8.50
C ILE A 149 2.42 4.74 8.52
N THR A 150 1.93 3.64 7.95
CA THR A 150 0.51 3.28 7.98
C THR A 150 0.00 3.17 9.42
N VAL A 151 0.73 2.48 10.31
CA VAL A 151 0.36 2.40 11.74
C VAL A 151 0.26 3.79 12.39
N VAL A 152 1.24 4.67 12.12
CA VAL A 152 1.25 6.03 12.67
C VAL A 152 0.10 6.86 12.11
N VAL A 153 -0.17 6.80 10.80
CA VAL A 153 -1.28 7.51 10.15
C VAL A 153 -2.62 7.03 10.70
N SER A 154 -2.86 5.72 10.76
CA SER A 154 -4.10 5.17 11.32
C SER A 154 -4.32 5.59 12.77
N PHE A 155 -3.25 5.63 13.58
CA PHE A 155 -3.34 6.12 14.95
C PHE A 155 -3.68 7.61 15.01
N LEU A 156 -3.03 8.44 14.19
CA LEU A 156 -3.28 9.89 14.16
C LEU A 156 -4.72 10.20 13.73
N ILE A 157 -5.24 9.52 12.70
CA ILE A 157 -6.63 9.69 12.25
C ILE A 157 -7.60 9.37 13.40
N LEU A 158 -7.45 8.21 14.04
CA LEU A 158 -8.29 7.83 15.18
C LEU A 158 -8.19 8.81 16.36
N CYS A 159 -7.01 9.37 16.61
CA CYS A 159 -6.85 10.39 17.63
C CYS A 159 -7.64 11.66 17.29
N MET A 160 -7.65 12.09 16.02
CA MET A 160 -8.43 13.26 15.60
C MET A 160 -9.93 13.02 15.82
N ASP A 161 -10.44 11.85 15.41
CA ASP A 161 -11.87 11.54 15.55
C ASP A 161 -12.33 11.37 17.00
N LEU A 162 -11.50 10.75 17.86
CA LEU A 162 -11.88 10.40 19.23
C LEU A 162 -11.63 11.50 20.24
N ILE A 163 -10.53 12.23 20.08
CA ILE A 163 -10.06 13.20 21.08
C ILE A 163 -10.56 14.61 20.74
N SER A 164 -11.06 14.83 19.52
CA SER A 164 -11.46 16.16 19.04
C SER A 164 -10.39 17.18 19.42
N ILE A 165 -9.12 16.86 19.11
CA ILE A 165 -7.97 17.71 19.42
C ILE A 165 -8.29 19.06 18.79
N ALA A 166 -8.54 20.05 19.66
CA ALA A 166 -9.03 21.34 19.24
C ALA A 166 -8.08 21.95 18.21
N ASP A 167 -8.65 22.58 17.17
CA ASP A 167 -7.98 23.21 16.02
C ASP A 167 -6.87 24.24 16.37
N GLU A 168 -6.57 24.46 17.65
CA GLU A 168 -5.54 25.38 18.14
C GLU A 168 -4.15 24.72 18.32
N ASP A 169 -4.03 23.39 18.25
CA ASP A 169 -2.76 22.69 18.42
C ASP A 169 -1.91 22.68 17.12
N TYR A 170 -1.31 23.83 16.80
CA TYR A 170 -0.42 24.04 15.65
C TYR A 170 0.66 22.96 15.48
N ILE A 171 1.19 22.45 16.59
CA ILE A 171 2.19 21.38 16.59
C ILE A 171 1.61 20.06 16.09
N GLY A 172 0.37 19.72 16.46
CA GLY A 172 -0.31 18.51 16.01
C GLY A 172 -0.60 18.54 14.51
N ILE A 173 -1.03 19.70 13.99
CA ILE A 173 -1.24 19.91 12.55
C ILE A 173 0.08 19.74 11.79
N LEU A 174 1.16 20.37 12.27
CA LEU A 174 2.47 20.29 11.63
C LEU A 174 3.00 18.84 11.59
N ILE A 175 2.86 18.10 12.69
CA ILE A 175 3.25 16.67 12.76
C ILE A 175 2.44 15.86 11.75
N SER A 176 1.13 16.06 11.70
CA SER A 176 0.24 15.34 10.78
C SER A 176 0.63 15.61 9.32
N LEU A 177 0.93 16.86 8.95
CA LEU A 177 1.42 17.22 7.62
C LEU A 177 2.74 16.52 7.26
N PHE A 178 3.70 16.47 8.20
CA PHE A 178 4.97 15.77 7.95
C PHE A 178 4.78 14.26 7.76
N VAL A 179 3.89 13.65 8.53
CA VAL A 179 3.57 12.21 8.41
C VAL A 179 2.89 11.93 7.08
N ILE A 180 1.90 12.73 6.68
CA ILE A 180 1.22 12.61 5.38
C ILE A 180 2.23 12.77 4.24
N LEU A 181 3.11 13.77 4.30
CA LEU A 181 4.16 13.95 3.29
C LEU A 181 5.08 12.71 3.19
N GLY A 182 5.47 12.14 4.34
CA GLY A 182 6.24 10.90 4.39
C GLY A 182 5.51 9.72 3.73
N MET A 183 4.20 9.59 3.97
CA MET A 183 3.34 8.59 3.35
C MET A 183 3.27 8.75 1.83
N LEU A 184 3.08 9.99 1.33
CA LEU A 184 3.03 10.27 -0.11
C LEU A 184 4.36 9.92 -0.80
N ILE A 185 5.48 10.29 -0.20
CA ILE A 185 6.82 10.00 -0.73
C ILE A 185 7.06 8.49 -0.78
N THR A 186 6.83 7.78 0.33
CA THR A 186 7.06 6.33 0.39
C THR A 186 6.15 5.57 -0.57
N SER A 187 4.86 5.91 -0.63
CA SER A 187 3.90 5.31 -1.57
C SER A 187 4.30 5.55 -3.03
N THR A 188 4.79 6.74 -3.36
CA THR A 188 5.30 7.05 -4.71
C THR A 188 6.51 6.17 -5.05
N ILE A 189 7.47 6.04 -4.12
CA ILE A 189 8.66 5.22 -4.34
C ILE A 189 8.27 3.75 -4.52
N ILE A 190 7.37 3.21 -3.69
CA ILE A 190 6.90 1.82 -3.80
C ILE A 190 6.19 1.61 -5.15
N GLY A 191 5.24 2.47 -5.49
CA GLY A 191 4.49 2.38 -6.75
C GLY A 191 5.39 2.40 -7.98
N VAL A 192 6.35 3.34 -8.03
CA VAL A 192 7.33 3.42 -9.12
C VAL A 192 8.23 2.18 -9.15
N GLN A 193 8.67 1.67 -8.00
CA GLN A 193 9.51 0.48 -7.96
C GLN A 193 8.75 -0.77 -8.44
N PHE A 194 7.47 -0.91 -8.08
CA PHE A 194 6.61 -1.97 -8.58
C PHE A 194 6.44 -1.91 -10.09
N ILE A 195 6.16 -0.73 -10.63
CA ILE A 195 5.99 -0.53 -12.07
C ILE A 195 7.29 -0.82 -12.84
N ARG A 196 8.45 -0.43 -12.28
CA ARG A 196 9.75 -0.58 -12.94
C ARG A 196 10.26 -2.01 -12.96
N HIS A 197 10.08 -2.76 -11.87
CA HIS A 197 10.73 -4.06 -11.69
C HIS A 197 9.83 -5.26 -11.94
N PHE A 198 8.52 -5.09 -11.80
CA PHE A 198 7.57 -6.20 -11.85
C PHE A 198 6.55 -6.03 -12.97
N ASN A 199 6.05 -7.17 -13.46
CA ASN A 199 4.92 -7.29 -14.38
C ASN A 199 3.77 -8.04 -13.69
N GLY A 200 2.63 -8.15 -14.36
CA GLY A 200 1.48 -8.86 -13.84
C GLY A 200 0.71 -8.05 -12.80
N LEU A 201 0.23 -8.71 -11.77
CA LEU A 201 -0.69 -8.13 -10.79
C LEU A 201 0.01 -7.14 -9.84
N LEU A 202 1.28 -7.40 -9.48
CA LEU A 202 2.10 -6.45 -8.69
C LEU A 202 2.37 -5.14 -9.46
N ASN A 203 2.47 -5.19 -10.79
CA ASN A 203 2.57 -3.98 -11.62
C ASN A 203 1.29 -3.14 -11.58
N LYS A 204 0.13 -3.81 -11.67
CA LYS A 204 -1.19 -3.16 -11.55
C LYS A 204 -1.37 -2.52 -10.18
N LEU A 205 -0.88 -3.16 -9.11
CA LEU A 205 -0.86 -2.59 -7.76
C LEU A 205 -0.08 -1.26 -7.73
N GLY A 206 1.10 -1.23 -8.35
CA GLY A 206 1.90 -0.01 -8.45
C GLY A 206 1.18 1.14 -9.18
N TRP A 207 0.48 0.85 -10.29
CA TRP A 207 -0.35 1.83 -10.98
C TRP A 207 -1.53 2.30 -10.15
N GLY A 208 -2.19 1.39 -9.42
CA GLY A 208 -3.26 1.72 -8.48
C GLY A 208 -2.79 2.69 -7.39
N MET A 209 -1.63 2.42 -6.78
CA MET A 209 -1.01 3.30 -5.79
C MET A 209 -0.68 4.69 -6.35
N LEU A 210 -0.21 4.81 -7.60
CA LEU A 210 0.03 6.12 -8.20
C LEU A 210 -1.27 6.86 -8.54
N ALA A 211 -2.31 6.13 -8.97
CA ALA A 211 -3.61 6.70 -9.26
C ALA A 211 -4.29 7.25 -8.00
N SER A 212 -4.19 6.56 -6.86
CA SER A 212 -4.74 7.05 -5.59
C SER A 212 -4.04 8.33 -5.14
N LEU A 213 -2.71 8.44 -5.28
CA LEU A 213 -1.96 9.65 -4.94
C LEU A 213 -2.42 10.87 -5.76
N ILE A 214 -2.69 10.68 -7.06
CA ILE A 214 -3.19 11.76 -7.92
C ILE A 214 -4.55 12.27 -7.41
N ILE A 215 -5.43 11.37 -6.97
CA ILE A 215 -6.73 11.76 -6.41
C ILE A 215 -6.56 12.49 -5.09
N VAL A 216 -5.74 11.99 -4.16
CA VAL A 216 -5.50 12.65 -2.87
C VAL A 216 -4.98 14.08 -3.06
N ILE A 217 -4.03 14.29 -4.00
CA ILE A 217 -3.52 15.62 -4.32
C ILE A 217 -4.61 16.50 -4.96
N SER A 218 -5.44 15.92 -5.84
CA SER A 218 -6.53 16.64 -6.49
C SER A 218 -7.62 17.03 -5.48
N ALA A 219 -7.93 16.16 -4.53
CA ALA A 219 -8.84 16.43 -3.42
C ALA A 219 -8.33 17.62 -2.60
N ALA A 220 -7.08 17.57 -2.13
CA ALA A 220 -6.48 18.66 -1.38
C ALA A 220 -6.47 20.02 -2.13
N ALA A 221 -6.42 20.01 -3.46
CA ALA A 221 -6.43 21.22 -4.29
C ALA A 221 -7.83 21.75 -4.63
N LEU A 222 -8.86 20.89 -4.62
CA LEU A 222 -10.21 21.20 -5.11
C LEU A 222 -11.28 21.24 -4.03
N ILE A 223 -10.95 20.85 -2.79
CA ILE A 223 -11.88 20.95 -1.66
C ILE A 223 -12.34 22.40 -1.52
N SER A 224 -13.63 22.62 -1.79
CA SER A 224 -14.31 23.87 -1.45
C SER A 224 -14.63 23.87 0.03
N GLU A 225 -14.58 25.05 0.67
CA GLU A 225 -14.98 25.25 2.08
C GLU A 225 -16.45 24.90 2.35
N ASP A 226 -17.27 24.77 1.29
CA ASP A 226 -18.66 24.37 1.41
C ASP A 226 -18.79 22.90 1.83
N GLU A 227 -19.45 22.68 2.98
CA GLU A 227 -19.76 21.39 3.60
C GLU A 227 -20.52 20.42 2.66
N PHE A 228 -21.27 20.96 1.70
CA PHE A 228 -21.89 20.19 0.62
C PHE A 228 -21.52 20.78 -0.74
N SER A 229 -20.59 20.12 -1.43
CA SER A 229 -20.17 20.47 -2.78
C SER A 229 -20.22 19.24 -3.68
N MET A 230 -20.84 19.40 -4.86
CA MET A 230 -20.86 18.35 -5.89
C MET A 230 -19.44 17.86 -6.23
N THR A 231 -18.44 18.74 -6.10
CA THR A 231 -17.03 18.41 -6.29
C THR A 231 -16.54 17.42 -5.25
N ASN A 232 -16.82 17.66 -3.95
CA ASN A 232 -16.42 16.77 -2.86
C ASN A 232 -17.09 15.40 -3.01
N THR A 233 -18.40 15.38 -3.31
CA THR A 233 -19.12 14.14 -3.56
C THR A 233 -18.47 13.33 -4.70
N ILE A 234 -18.20 13.96 -5.85
CA ILE A 234 -17.57 13.29 -7.00
C ILE A 234 -16.18 12.75 -6.62
N ILE A 235 -15.37 13.54 -5.91
CA ILE A 235 -14.03 13.14 -5.48
C ILE A 235 -14.09 11.91 -4.58
N SER A 236 -14.97 11.90 -3.56
CA SER A 236 -15.14 10.76 -2.67
C SER A 236 -15.59 9.50 -3.40
N PHE A 237 -16.47 9.61 -4.40
CA PHE A 237 -16.83 8.46 -5.24
C PHE A 237 -15.63 7.91 -6.01
N ILE A 238 -14.84 8.78 -6.66
CA ILE A 238 -13.66 8.34 -7.43
C ILE A 238 -12.65 7.68 -6.49
N GLU A 239 -12.41 8.27 -5.32
CA GLU A 239 -11.53 7.71 -4.29
C GLU A 239 -11.98 6.31 -3.85
N PHE A 240 -13.27 6.14 -3.52
CA PHE A 240 -13.84 4.84 -3.18
C PHE A 240 -13.60 3.78 -4.26
N TRP A 241 -13.80 4.11 -5.53
CA TRP A 241 -13.59 3.18 -6.64
C TRP A 241 -12.11 2.79 -6.78
N ILE A 242 -11.18 3.74 -6.63
CA ILE A 242 -9.75 3.46 -6.72
C ILE A 242 -9.28 2.61 -5.55
N ILE A 243 -9.68 2.93 -4.32
CA ILE A 243 -9.31 2.15 -3.14
C ILE A 243 -9.90 0.74 -3.24
N SER A 244 -11.17 0.59 -3.65
CA SER A 244 -11.79 -0.71 -3.88
C SER A 244 -11.04 -1.53 -4.94
N TYR A 245 -10.56 -0.89 -6.00
CA TYR A 245 -9.74 -1.54 -7.02
C TYR A 245 -8.37 -1.97 -6.47
N ILE A 246 -7.71 -1.14 -5.64
CA ILE A 246 -6.45 -1.51 -4.98
C ILE A 246 -6.66 -2.71 -4.05
N LEU A 247 -7.70 -2.68 -3.22
CA LEU A 247 -8.07 -3.80 -2.33
C LEU A 247 -8.35 -5.07 -3.13
N TYR A 248 -9.03 -4.97 -4.28
CA TYR A 248 -9.26 -6.10 -5.17
C TYR A 248 -7.95 -6.68 -5.71
N ILE A 249 -7.03 -5.84 -6.17
CA ILE A 249 -5.72 -6.28 -6.65
C ILE A 249 -4.91 -6.90 -5.50
N GLN A 250 -4.92 -6.32 -4.30
CA GLN A 250 -4.26 -6.92 -3.13
C GLN A 250 -4.88 -8.27 -2.77
N ALA A 251 -6.20 -8.40 -2.83
CA ALA A 251 -6.89 -9.64 -2.56
C ALA A 251 -6.50 -10.73 -3.56
N GLU A 252 -6.57 -10.44 -4.85
CA GLU A 252 -6.19 -11.38 -5.91
C GLU A 252 -4.71 -11.78 -5.82
N LEU A 253 -3.85 -10.83 -5.42
CA LEU A 253 -2.41 -11.07 -5.26
C LEU A 253 -2.08 -12.03 -4.12
N LEU A 254 -2.90 -12.02 -3.06
CA LEU A 254 -2.65 -12.71 -1.78
C LEU A 254 -3.49 -13.99 -1.62
N THR A 255 -4.44 -14.25 -2.53
CA THR A 255 -5.27 -15.46 -2.53
C THR A 255 -4.49 -16.60 -3.19
N ASP A 256 -4.45 -17.78 -2.58
CA ASP A 256 -3.75 -19.00 -3.06
C ASP A 256 -4.24 -19.55 -4.42
#